data_AF-Q2SHF1-F1
#
_entry.id   AF-Q2SHF1-F1
#
_cell.length_a   1.000
_cell.length_b   1.000
_cell.length_c   1.000
_cell.angle_alpha   90.00
_cell.angle_beta   90.00
_cell.angle_gamma   90.00
#
_symmetry.space_group_name_H-M   'P 1'
#
loop_
_entity.id
_entity.type
_entity.pdbx_description
1 polymer ?
#
loop_
_entity_poly.entity_id
_entity_poly.type
_entity_poly.pdbx_seq_one_letter_code
_entity_poly.pdbx_strand_id
1 'polypeptide(L)'
;MSVDLHASVCSSVRGEWRKVQEVVYLSDSLSWMDENEIHYLVKGLSIVDGDIKKSLGKDAFIYIEEIDFNECDFQPEGLSCAMAGWVREYLGLSLKEVNVEFDKQSRRYRFSINGVDL
;
A
#
# COMPACT_ATOMS: atom_id res chain seq x y z
N MET A 1 0.23 14.75 6.00
CA MET A 1 -0.41 13.47 5.65
C MET A 1 0.36 12.35 6.34
N SER A 2 -0.27 11.71 7.33
CA SER A 2 0.18 10.45 7.93
C SER A 2 -0.82 9.39 7.52
N VAL A 3 -0.33 8.26 7.02
CA VAL A 3 -1.13 7.07 6.72
C VAL A 3 -0.38 5.90 7.34
N ASP A 4 -1.00 5.27 8.32
CA ASP A 4 -0.44 4.14 9.05
C ASP A 4 -1.20 2.88 8.64
N LEU A 5 -0.45 1.82 8.31
CA LEU A 5 -0.99 0.56 7.79
C LEU A 5 -0.71 -0.57 8.77
N HIS A 6 -1.78 -1.24 9.19
CA HIS A 6 -1.70 -2.50 9.92
C HIS A 6 -2.04 -3.64 8.98
N ALA A 7 -1.04 -4.48 8.70
CA ALA A 7 -1.18 -5.63 7.83
C ALA A 7 -0.38 -6.83 8.36
N SER A 8 -0.67 -8.01 7.81
CA SER A 8 0.04 -9.24 8.12
C SER A 8 0.26 -10.08 6.85
N VAL A 9 1.32 -10.89 6.85
CA VAL A 9 1.62 -11.81 5.74
C VAL A 9 1.33 -13.25 6.17
N CYS A 10 0.65 -14.01 5.30
CA CYS A 10 0.42 -15.43 5.50
C CYS A 10 0.75 -16.26 4.25
N SER A 11 1.11 -17.52 4.44
CA SER A 11 1.35 -18.48 3.36
C SER A 11 0.11 -19.23 2.90
N SER A 12 -1.06 -18.97 3.50
CA SER A 12 -2.32 -19.61 3.16
C SER A 12 -3.48 -18.64 3.32
N VAL A 13 -4.56 -18.89 2.57
CA VAL A 13 -5.77 -18.07 2.66
C VAL A 13 -6.43 -18.22 4.04
N ARG A 14 -6.78 -17.10 4.69
CA ARG A 14 -7.49 -17.06 5.98
C ARG A 14 -8.92 -16.59 5.79
N GLY A 15 -9.86 -17.19 6.52
CA GLY A 15 -11.21 -16.66 6.84
C GLY A 15 -12.05 -16.14 5.67
N GLU A 16 -13.04 -15.31 6.00
CA GLU A 16 -13.78 -14.48 5.04
C GLU A 16 -13.08 -13.12 4.95
N TRP A 17 -12.35 -12.90 3.86
CA TRP A 17 -11.65 -11.65 3.57
C TRP A 17 -11.97 -11.20 2.15
N ARG A 18 -12.10 -9.90 1.94
CA ARG A 18 -12.36 -9.34 0.61
C ARG A 18 -11.07 -9.40 -0.22
N LYS A 19 -11.02 -10.32 -1.18
CA LYS A 19 -9.93 -10.37 -2.17
C LYS A 19 -10.05 -9.19 -3.13
N VAL A 20 -9.01 -8.35 -3.20
CA VAL A 20 -8.95 -7.19 -4.12
C VAL A 20 -7.89 -7.33 -5.21
N GLN A 21 -6.93 -8.22 -5.00
CA GLN A 21 -5.98 -8.67 -6.03
C GLN A 21 -5.56 -10.12 -5.74
N GLU A 22 -4.87 -10.77 -6.68
CA GLU A 22 -4.44 -12.18 -6.57
C GLU A 22 -3.87 -12.56 -5.20
N VAL A 23 -3.09 -11.68 -4.58
CA VAL A 23 -2.43 -11.88 -3.29
C VAL A 23 -2.84 -10.91 -2.17
N VAL A 24 -3.85 -10.05 -2.39
CA VAL A 24 -4.22 -8.96 -1.47
C VAL A 24 -5.63 -9.12 -0.96
N TYR A 25 -5.77 -9.07 0.37
CA TYR A 25 -7.00 -9.30 1.10
C TYR A 25 -7.25 -8.16 2.08
N LEU A 26 -8.47 -7.65 2.09
CA LEU A 26 -8.92 -6.59 3.00
C LEU A 26 -9.89 -7.15 4.05
N SER A 27 -9.77 -6.67 5.28
CA SER A 27 -10.72 -6.92 6.35
C SER A 27 -12.05 -6.19 6.09
N ASP A 28 -13.11 -6.62 6.77
CA ASP A 28 -14.44 -5.98 6.67
C ASP A 28 -14.44 -4.53 7.20
N SER A 29 -13.52 -4.18 8.11
CA SER A 29 -13.35 -2.81 8.60
C SER A 29 -12.93 -1.83 7.50
N LEU A 30 -12.41 -2.34 6.37
CA LEU A 30 -12.02 -1.56 5.19
C LEU A 30 -13.09 -1.58 4.09
N SER A 31 -14.34 -1.93 4.42
CA SER A 31 -15.48 -1.88 3.49
C SER A 31 -15.80 -0.49 2.95
N TRP A 32 -15.29 0.57 3.58
CA TRP A 32 -15.40 1.95 3.12
C TRP A 32 -14.53 2.27 1.90
N MET A 33 -13.50 1.47 1.61
CA MET A 33 -12.59 1.72 0.48
C MET A 33 -13.30 1.49 -0.86
N ASP A 34 -13.26 2.50 -1.72
CA ASP A 34 -13.75 2.43 -3.08
C ASP A 34 -12.67 1.92 -4.06
N GLU A 35 -12.99 1.88 -5.35
CA GLU A 35 -12.07 1.40 -6.39
C GLU A 35 -10.79 2.24 -6.49
N ASN A 36 -10.86 3.53 -6.18
CA ASN A 36 -9.74 4.46 -6.23
C ASN A 36 -8.76 4.22 -5.07
N GLU A 37 -9.25 4.06 -3.84
CA GLU A 37 -8.36 3.72 -2.72
C GLU A 37 -7.73 2.33 -2.92
N ILE A 38 -8.52 1.35 -3.38
CA ILE A 38 -8.02 0.02 -3.69
C ILE A 38 -6.95 0.07 -4.79
N HIS A 39 -7.15 0.90 -5.82
CA HIS A 39 -6.18 1.08 -6.90
C HIS A 39 -4.82 1.53 -6.38
N TYR A 40 -4.78 2.58 -5.55
CA TYR A 40 -3.50 3.08 -5.01
C TYR A 40 -2.86 2.13 -4.02
N LEU A 41 -3.65 1.43 -3.21
CA LEU A 41 -3.12 0.41 -2.31
C LEU A 41 -2.42 -0.72 -3.09
N VAL A 42 -3.08 -1.23 -4.14
CA VAL A 42 -2.53 -2.25 -5.05
C VAL A 42 -1.32 -1.72 -5.83
N LYS A 43 -1.35 -0.46 -6.25
CA LYS A 43 -0.22 0.18 -6.93
C LYS A 43 1.02 0.19 -6.03
N GLY A 44 0.87 0.48 -4.74
CA GLY A 44 1.96 0.40 -3.75
C GLY A 44 2.64 -0.97 -3.74
N LEU A 45 1.85 -2.05 -3.78
CA LEU A 45 2.37 -3.42 -3.84
C LEU A 45 3.10 -3.74 -5.14
N SER A 46 2.61 -3.25 -6.28
CA SER A 46 3.25 -3.46 -7.57
C SER A 46 4.70 -2.92 -7.62
N ILE A 47 4.98 -1.86 -6.85
CA ILE A 47 6.31 -1.23 -6.76
C ILE A 47 7.31 -2.13 -6.03
N VAL A 48 6.81 -3.01 -5.14
CA VAL A 48 7.61 -3.88 -4.27
C VAL A 48 7.42 -5.37 -4.58
N ASP A 49 6.65 -5.74 -5.60
CA ASP A 49 6.38 -7.15 -5.96
C ASP A 49 7.66 -7.96 -6.19
N GLY A 50 8.64 -7.36 -6.90
CA GLY A 50 9.94 -7.99 -7.12
C GLY A 50 10.73 -8.21 -5.82
N ASP A 51 10.59 -7.29 -4.86
CA ASP A 51 11.24 -7.39 -3.56
C ASP A 51 10.58 -8.48 -2.69
N ILE A 52 9.25 -8.57 -2.70
CA ILE A 52 8.48 -9.61 -1.99
C ILE A 52 8.90 -11.01 -2.46
N LYS A 53 8.86 -11.24 -3.78
CA LYS A 53 9.21 -12.54 -4.38
C LYS A 53 10.64 -12.95 -4.05
N LYS A 54 11.57 -11.99 -4.14
CA LYS A 54 12.99 -12.23 -3.83
C LYS A 54 13.23 -12.54 -2.34
N SER A 55 12.53 -11.84 -1.46
CA SER A 55 12.74 -11.97 0.00
C SER A 55 12.08 -13.21 0.58
N LEU A 56 10.87 -13.54 0.14
CA LEU A 56 10.10 -14.65 0.71
C LEU A 56 10.36 -15.99 0.00
N GLY A 57 10.80 -15.97 -1.26
CA GLY A 57 11.11 -17.17 -2.05
C GLY A 57 9.89 -18.06 -2.36
N LYS A 58 8.68 -17.57 -2.10
CA LYS A 58 7.39 -18.23 -2.33
C LYS A 58 6.29 -17.19 -2.46
N ASP A 59 5.14 -17.61 -2.97
CA ASP A 59 3.94 -16.78 -2.96
C ASP A 59 3.50 -16.48 -1.52
N ALA A 60 3.06 -15.24 -1.32
CA ALA A 60 2.65 -14.73 -0.02
C ALA A 60 1.37 -13.93 -0.18
N PHE A 61 0.46 -14.12 0.77
CA PHE A 61 -0.80 -13.38 0.84
C PHE A 61 -0.66 -12.25 1.87
N ILE A 62 -1.08 -11.06 1.48
CA ILE A 62 -1.05 -9.86 2.32
C ILE A 62 -2.47 -9.56 2.78
N TYR A 63 -2.65 -9.45 4.09
CA TYR A 63 -3.90 -9.18 4.77
C TYR A 63 -3.82 -7.80 5.39
N ILE A 64 -4.66 -6.88 4.96
CA ILE A 64 -4.69 -5.51 5.47
C ILE A 64 -5.85 -5.42 6.45
N GLU A 65 -5.49 -5.24 7.72
CA GLU A 65 -6.39 -5.30 8.87
C GLU A 65 -7.02 -3.93 9.12
N GLU A 66 -6.21 -2.86 9.05
CA GLU A 66 -6.62 -1.50 9.40
C GLU A 66 -5.73 -0.47 8.68
N ILE A 67 -6.31 0.69 8.40
CA ILE A 67 -5.62 1.86 7.84
C ILE A 67 -6.05 3.07 8.65
N ASP A 68 -5.08 3.72 9.28
CA ASP A 68 -5.28 4.95 10.04
C ASP A 68 -4.76 6.16 9.27
N PHE A 69 -5.56 7.21 9.19
CA PHE A 69 -5.18 8.45 8.53
C PHE A 69 -5.98 9.64 9.07
N ASN A 70 -5.44 10.84 8.84
CA ASN A 70 -6.20 12.07 9.07
C ASN A 70 -7.04 12.39 7.84
N GLU A 71 -8.37 12.30 7.96
CA GLU A 71 -9.33 12.54 6.87
C GLU A 71 -9.13 13.88 6.15
N CYS A 72 -8.78 14.95 6.86
CA CYS A 72 -8.61 16.29 6.28
C CYS A 72 -7.35 16.41 5.41
N ASP A 73 -6.38 15.52 5.62
CA ASP A 73 -5.11 15.49 4.91
C ASP A 73 -4.98 14.25 4.01
N PHE A 74 -6.02 13.44 3.90
CA PHE A 74 -5.98 12.18 3.19
C PHE A 74 -5.97 12.40 1.68
N GLN A 75 -5.02 11.74 1.01
CA GLN A 75 -5.06 11.55 -0.42
C GLN A 75 -4.88 10.07 -0.74
N PRO A 76 -5.71 9.50 -1.61
CA PRO A 76 -5.59 8.11 -2.02
C PRO A 76 -4.18 7.74 -2.53
N GLU A 77 -3.49 8.66 -3.22
CA GLU A 77 -2.11 8.47 -3.70
C GLU A 77 -1.13 8.10 -2.56
N GLY A 78 -1.38 8.60 -1.35
CA GLY A 78 -0.59 8.31 -0.16
C GLY A 78 -0.61 6.82 0.22
N LEU A 79 -1.68 6.08 -0.11
CA LEU A 79 -1.80 4.64 0.15
C LEU A 79 -0.71 3.85 -0.58
N SER A 80 -0.32 4.26 -1.80
CA SER A 80 0.77 3.60 -2.52
C SER A 80 2.09 3.69 -1.76
N CYS A 81 2.39 4.87 -1.21
CA CYS A 81 3.59 5.10 -0.41
C CYS A 81 3.55 4.30 0.88
N ALA A 82 2.43 4.37 1.61
CA ALA A 82 2.25 3.67 2.87
C ALA A 82 2.39 2.16 2.68
N MET A 83 1.77 1.60 1.64
CA MET A 83 1.81 0.15 1.37
C MET A 83 3.20 -0.32 0.96
N ALA A 84 3.89 0.41 0.09
CA ALA A 84 5.27 0.10 -0.29
C ALA A 84 6.23 0.23 0.91
N GLY A 85 6.03 1.24 1.77
CA GLY A 85 6.79 1.45 2.99
C GLY A 85 6.59 0.29 3.98
N TRP A 86 5.34 -0.07 4.25
CA TRP A 86 4.98 -1.17 5.14
C TRP A 86 5.62 -2.49 4.71
N VAL A 87 5.54 -2.85 3.42
CA VAL A 87 6.17 -4.10 2.92
C VAL A 87 7.68 -4.09 3.12
N ARG A 88 8.33 -2.96 2.84
CA ARG A 88 9.79 -2.85 2.96
C ARG A 88 10.23 -2.98 4.41
N GLU A 89 9.51 -2.35 5.32
CA GLU A 89 9.75 -2.50 6.75
C GLU A 89 9.54 -3.94 7.21
N TYR A 90 8.42 -4.56 6.83
CA TYR A 90 8.11 -5.95 7.15
C TYR A 90 9.20 -6.94 6.68
N LEU A 91 9.76 -6.71 5.49
CA LEU A 91 10.81 -7.54 4.90
C LEU A 91 12.23 -7.15 5.35
N GLY A 92 12.39 -6.12 6.19
CA GLY A 92 13.70 -5.61 6.61
C GLY A 92 14.54 -5.03 5.45
N LEU A 93 13.89 -4.49 4.43
CA LEU A 93 14.52 -3.87 3.27
C LEU A 93 14.74 -2.38 3.49
N SER A 94 15.78 -1.83 2.86
CA SER A 94 16.04 -0.38 2.90
C SER A 94 14.84 0.38 2.34
N LEU A 95 14.32 1.39 3.05
CA LEU A 95 13.29 2.27 2.51
C LEU A 95 13.83 3.03 1.29
N LYS A 96 13.01 3.15 0.24
CA LYS A 96 13.32 4.00 -0.92
C LYS A 96 12.90 5.43 -0.59
N GLU A 97 13.65 6.40 -1.08
CA GLU A 97 13.28 7.80 -0.97
C GLU A 97 11.99 8.04 -1.78
N VAL A 98 11.00 8.64 -1.12
CA VAL A 98 9.75 9.07 -1.74
C VAL A 98 9.88 10.56 -2.00
N ASN A 99 9.82 10.95 -3.27
CA ASN A 99 9.79 12.36 -3.63
C ASN A 99 8.34 12.85 -3.59
N VAL A 100 8.12 13.97 -2.89
CA VAL A 100 6.80 14.59 -2.75
C VAL A 100 6.90 16.03 -3.23
N GLU A 101 6.15 16.38 -4.26
CA GLU A 101 6.09 17.72 -4.82
C GLU A 101 4.67 18.26 -4.81
N PHE A 102 4.47 19.50 -4.35
CA PHE A 102 3.17 20.15 -4.44
C PHE A 102 2.94 20.73 -5.84
N ASP A 103 1.98 20.17 -6.57
CA ASP A 103 1.53 20.73 -7.84
C ASP A 103 0.48 21.82 -7.58
N LYS A 104 0.86 23.07 -7.86
CA LYS A 104 -0.01 24.25 -7.66
C LYS A 104 -1.20 24.30 -8.60
N GLN A 105 -1.14 23.64 -9.77
CA GLN A 105 -2.23 23.67 -10.74
C GLN A 105 -3.37 22.77 -10.29
N SER A 106 -3.06 21.51 -9.98
CA SER A 106 -4.02 20.55 -9.44
C SER A 106 -4.33 20.79 -7.95
N ARG A 107 -3.47 21.54 -7.24
CA ARG A 107 -3.48 21.72 -5.78
C ARG A 107 -3.37 20.38 -5.03
N ARG A 108 -2.57 19.46 -5.58
CA ARG A 108 -2.36 18.11 -5.03
C ARG A 108 -0.87 17.86 -4.86
N TYR A 109 -0.52 17.00 -3.91
CA TYR A 109 0.82 16.43 -3.86
C TYR A 109 0.96 15.35 -4.94
N ARG A 110 2.07 15.41 -5.68
CA ARG A 110 2.53 14.35 -6.58
C ARG A 110 3.60 13.55 -5.86
N PHE A 111 3.46 12.24 -5.92
CA PHE A 111 4.38 11.31 -5.28
C PHE A 111 5.14 10.54 -6.35
N SER A 112 6.44 10.37 -6.18
CA SER A 112 7.22 9.47 -7.03
C SER A 112 8.22 8.65 -6.22
N ILE A 113 8.38 7.39 -6.62
CA ILE A 113 9.36 6.46 -6.04
C ILE A 113 10.31 6.07 -7.16
N ASN A 114 11.60 6.38 -6.99
CA ASN A 114 12.64 6.16 -8.01
C ASN A 114 12.29 6.75 -9.40
N GLY A 115 11.59 7.88 -9.45
CA GLY A 115 11.17 8.52 -10.70
C GLY A 115 9.96 7.87 -11.39
N VAL A 116 9.26 6.95 -10.71
CA VAL A 116 7.95 6.45 -11.14
C VAL A 116 6.86 7.21 -10.41
N ASP A 117 5.99 7.88 -11.17
CA ASP A 117 4.86 8.63 -10.63
C ASP A 117 3.76 7.71 -10.09
N LEU A 118 3.28 8.03 -8.89
CA LEU A 118 2.21 7.35 -8.20
C LEU A 118 0.86 7.98 -8.51
#